data_AF-K2PAD9-F1
#
_entry.id   AF-K2PAD9-F1
#
_cell.length_a   1.000
_cell.length_b   1.000
_cell.length_c   1.000
_cell.angle_alpha   90.00
_cell.angle_beta   90.00
_cell.angle_gamma   90.00
#
_symmetry.space_group_name_H-M   'P 1'
#
loop_
_entity.id
_entity.type
_entity.pdbx_description
1 polymer ?
#
loop_
_entity_poly.entity_id
_entity_poly.type
_entity_poly.pdbx_seq_one_letter_code
_entity_poly.pdbx_strand_id
1 'polypeptide(L)'
;MKALIASAALAAAVVPANSSEIDVTPVMARDVAAGIRQAGFNCPLVKLAYAKGEDAYGTVTKVYCGPAESEGVYPKAVFRLTFRPNGGVIIKPWD
;
A
#
# COMPACT_ATOMS: atom_id res chain seq x y z
N MET A 1 24.56 23.44 -45.95
CA MET A 1 23.37 23.77 -45.12
C MET A 1 22.41 22.60 -45.11
N LYS A 2 21.68 22.41 -44.00
CA LYS A 2 20.66 21.36 -43.68
C LYS A 2 21.26 20.10 -43.04
N ALA A 3 21.39 20.02 -41.71
CA ALA A 3 20.42 20.07 -40.59
C ALA A 3 20.28 18.64 -40.03
N LEU A 4 21.14 18.34 -39.05
CA LEU A 4 21.10 17.13 -38.23
C LEU A 4 19.92 17.24 -37.27
N ILE A 5 18.98 16.30 -37.36
CA ILE A 5 17.82 16.23 -36.47
C ILE A 5 18.28 15.56 -35.17
N ALA A 6 18.52 16.37 -34.14
CA ALA A 6 18.80 15.87 -32.80
C ALA A 6 17.50 15.32 -32.18
N SER A 7 17.43 14.02 -32.00
CA SER A 7 16.33 13.36 -31.29
C SER A 7 16.54 13.55 -29.79
N ALA A 8 15.73 14.42 -29.17
CA ALA A 8 15.71 14.61 -27.73
C ALA A 8 15.07 13.39 -27.05
N ALA A 9 15.89 12.57 -26.40
CA ALA A 9 15.41 11.53 -25.50
C ALA A 9 14.82 12.18 -24.24
N LEU A 10 13.49 12.10 -24.06
CA LEU A 10 12.86 12.41 -22.78
C LEU A 10 13.25 11.31 -21.77
N ALA A 11 14.22 11.59 -20.91
CA ALA A 11 14.47 10.79 -19.73
C ALA A 11 13.28 10.97 -18.76
N ALA A 12 12.38 9.99 -18.72
CA ALA A 12 11.35 9.93 -17.68
C ALA A 12 12.05 9.74 -16.33
N ALA A 13 12.09 10.80 -15.51
CA ALA A 13 12.57 10.73 -14.15
C ALA A 13 11.62 9.83 -13.35
N VAL A 14 12.02 8.59 -13.11
CA VAL A 14 11.30 7.65 -12.26
C VAL A 14 11.55 8.08 -10.82
N VAL A 15 10.65 8.89 -10.24
CA VAL A 15 10.73 9.24 -8.82
C VAL A 15 10.44 7.96 -8.03
N PRO A 16 11.38 7.47 -7.20
CA PRO A 16 11.07 6.35 -6.33
C PRO A 16 9.98 6.82 -5.35
N ALA A 17 8.84 6.12 -5.35
CA ALA A 17 7.82 6.35 -4.34
C ALA A 17 8.40 6.00 -2.98
N ASN A 18 8.82 7.02 -2.23
CA ASN A 18 9.32 6.83 -0.87
C ASN A 18 8.22 6.19 -0.03
N SER A 19 8.55 5.04 0.57
CA SER A 19 7.66 4.36 1.49
C SER A 19 7.53 5.19 2.77
N SER A 20 6.45 5.94 2.93
CA SER A 20 6.17 6.68 4.17
C SER A 20 5.31 5.85 5.12
N GLU A 21 5.63 5.87 6.40
CA GLU A 21 4.74 5.35 7.44
C GLU A 21 3.49 6.22 7.52
N ILE A 22 2.33 5.58 7.66
CA ILE A 22 1.04 6.24 7.83
C ILE A 22 0.72 6.21 9.32
N ASP A 23 0.38 7.36 9.89
CA ASP A 23 -0.16 7.42 11.25
C ASP A 23 -1.55 6.74 11.28
N VAL A 24 -1.62 5.56 11.89
CA VAL A 24 -2.84 4.76 11.93
C VAL A 24 -3.63 5.10 13.18
N THR A 25 -4.71 5.87 12.99
CA THR A 25 -5.65 6.14 14.09
C THR A 25 -6.35 4.85 14.56
N PRO A 26 -6.86 4.81 15.80
CA PRO A 26 -7.57 3.63 16.32
C PRO A 26 -8.79 3.21 15.48
N VAL A 27 -9.49 4.16 14.87
CA VAL A 27 -10.63 3.90 13.98
C VAL A 27 -10.16 3.26 12.68
N MET A 28 -9.14 3.86 12.03
CA MET A 28 -8.53 3.30 10.83
C MET A 28 -8.02 1.87 11.07
N ALA A 29 -7.36 1.63 12.20
CA ALA A 29 -6.84 0.31 12.53
C ALA A 29 -7.93 -0.77 12.55
N ARG A 30 -9.10 -0.44 13.12
CA ARG A 30 -10.25 -1.35 13.25
C ARG A 30 -10.97 -1.55 11.92
N ASP A 31 -11.19 -0.48 11.16
CA ASP A 31 -11.90 -0.52 9.88
C ASP A 31 -11.10 -1.29 8.83
N VAL A 32 -9.80 -1.01 8.74
CA VAL A 32 -8.91 -1.74 7.83
C VAL A 32 -8.81 -3.21 8.24
N ALA A 33 -8.67 -3.51 9.53
CA ALA A 33 -8.68 -4.90 10.01
C ALA A 33 -10.01 -5.61 9.71
N ALA A 34 -11.14 -4.92 9.80
CA ALA A 34 -12.44 -5.47 9.41
C ALA A 34 -12.50 -5.78 7.91
N GLY A 35 -12.02 -4.88 7.05
CA GLY A 35 -11.93 -5.10 5.61
C GLY A 35 -11.04 -6.31 5.25
N ILE A 36 -9.88 -6.44 5.90
CA ILE A 36 -8.98 -7.60 5.70
C ILE A 36 -9.65 -8.91 6.13
N ARG A 37 -10.42 -8.89 7.24
CA ARG A 37 -11.20 -10.05 7.69
C ARG A 37 -12.35 -10.40 6.76
N GLN A 38 -13.05 -9.40 6.21
CA GLN A 38 -14.10 -9.61 5.20
C GLN A 38 -13.53 -10.21 3.91
N ALA A 39 -12.27 -9.92 3.58
CA ALA A 39 -11.56 -10.57 2.48
C ALA A 39 -11.09 -12.02 2.81
N GLY A 40 -11.39 -12.53 4.01
CA GLY A 40 -11.11 -13.92 4.41
C GLY A 40 -9.78 -14.12 5.14
N PHE A 41 -9.04 -13.07 5.47
CA PHE A 41 -7.75 -13.17 6.14
C PHE A 41 -7.85 -12.90 7.65
N ASN A 42 -6.99 -13.55 8.43
CA ASN A 42 -6.93 -13.30 9.87
C ASN A 42 -6.08 -12.05 10.18
N CYS A 43 -6.76 -10.92 10.42
CA CYS A 43 -6.15 -9.69 10.91
C CYS A 43 -6.95 -9.18 12.13
N PRO A 44 -6.50 -9.45 13.37
CA PRO A 44 -7.21 -8.98 14.56
C PRO A 44 -7.18 -7.45 14.68
N LEU A 45 -6.00 -6.84 14.49
CA LEU A 45 -5.82 -5.39 14.50
C LEU A 45 -4.67 -4.99 13.58
N VAL A 46 -4.83 -3.88 12.86
CA VAL A 46 -3.72 -3.25 12.13
C VAL A 46 -2.83 -2.49 13.11
N LYS A 47 -1.52 -2.69 12.98
CA LYS A 47 -0.51 -2.11 13.87
C LYS A 47 0.37 -1.10 13.17
N LEU A 48 0.72 -1.37 11.91
CA LEU A 48 1.52 -0.46 11.08
C LEU A 48 0.94 -0.41 9.67
N ALA A 49 1.05 0.74 9.02
CA ALA A 49 0.75 0.90 7.62
C ALA A 49 1.80 1.79 6.94
N TYR A 50 2.15 1.44 5.71
CA TYR A 50 3.11 2.20 4.90
C TYR A 50 2.50 2.49 3.54
N ALA A 51 2.49 3.75 3.12
CA ALA A 51 2.18 4.12 1.74
C ALA A 51 3.31 3.61 0.83
N LYS A 52 2.96 3.01 -0.31
CA LYS A 52 3.93 2.48 -1.28
C LYS A 52 3.86 3.17 -2.64
N GLY A 53 3.06 4.23 -2.76
CA GLY A 53 2.78 4.93 -4.01
C GLY A 53 1.68 4.24 -4.81
N GLU A 54 1.67 4.46 -6.12
CA GLU A 54 0.66 3.93 -7.03
C GLU A 54 1.22 2.80 -7.91
N ASP A 55 0.37 1.84 -8.23
CA ASP A 55 0.61 0.86 -9.29
C ASP A 55 -0.39 1.04 -10.44
N ALA A 56 -0.39 0.11 -11.41
CA ALA A 56 -1.31 0.13 -12.54
C ALA A 56 -2.81 0.02 -12.16
N TYR A 57 -3.13 -0.34 -10.91
CA TYR A 57 -4.48 -0.58 -10.41
C TYR A 57 -4.94 0.49 -9.40
N GLY A 58 -4.03 1.23 -8.79
CA GLY A 58 -4.32 2.36 -7.90
C GLY A 58 -3.29 2.56 -6.80
N THR A 59 -3.69 3.21 -5.72
CA THR A 59 -2.79 3.52 -4.59
C THR A 59 -2.57 2.30 -3.72
N VAL A 60 -1.31 1.99 -3.42
CA VAL A 60 -0.89 0.81 -2.66
C VAL A 60 -0.49 1.19 -1.24
N THR A 61 -1.03 0.44 -0.28
CA THR A 61 -0.66 0.50 1.13
C THR A 61 -0.23 -0.88 1.61
N LYS A 62 0.92 -0.95 2.28
CA LYS A 62 1.40 -2.15 2.98
C LYS A 62 0.94 -2.10 4.42
N VAL A 63 0.24 -3.11 4.88
CA VAL A 63 -0.36 -3.17 6.23
C VAL A 63 0.21 -4.35 7.00
N TYR A 64 0.51 -4.14 8.28
CA TYR A 64 0.95 -5.18 9.21
C TYR A 64 -0.12 -5.40 10.27
N CYS A 65 -0.54 -6.64 10.44
CA CYS A 65 -1.49 -7.03 11.46
C CYS A 65 -0.78 -7.60 12.70
N GLY A 66 -1.44 -7.53 13.84
CA GLY A 66 -0.98 -8.09 15.10
C GLY A 66 -2.12 -8.46 16.05
N PRO A 67 -1.80 -8.96 17.26
CA PRO A 67 -2.78 -9.22 18.30
C PRO A 67 -3.44 -7.92 18.75
N ALA A 68 -4.75 -7.95 19.07
CA ALA A 68 -5.46 -6.75 19.52
C ALA A 68 -4.91 -6.23 20.86
N GLU A 69 -4.77 -7.13 21.84
CA GLU A 69 -4.46 -6.84 23.25
C GLU A 69 -2.96 -6.75 23.56
N SER A 70 -2.10 -6.68 22.55
CA SER A 70 -0.65 -6.68 22.78
C SER A 70 0.07 -5.79 21.78
N GLU A 71 1.22 -5.30 22.18
CA GLU A 71 2.14 -4.64 21.27
C GLU A 71 2.82 -5.65 20.35
N GLY A 72 3.24 -5.19 19.17
CA GLY A 72 3.94 -6.00 18.19
C GLY A 72 3.11 -6.37 16.96
N VAL A 73 3.84 -6.78 15.92
CA VAL A 73 3.30 -7.19 14.62
C VAL A 73 3.55 -8.68 14.41
N TYR A 74 2.68 -9.32 13.64
CA TYR A 74 2.98 -10.64 13.09
C TYR A 74 3.72 -10.44 11.77
N PRO A 75 5.04 -10.74 11.69
CA PRO A 75 5.83 -10.47 10.49
C PRO A 75 5.38 -11.27 9.26
N LYS A 76 4.53 -12.30 9.47
CA LYS A 76 3.89 -13.10 8.41
C LYS A 76 2.47 -12.63 8.05
N ALA A 77 1.86 -11.73 8.84
CA ALA A 77 0.51 -11.20 8.58
C ALA A 77 0.62 -9.80 7.96
N VAL A 78 1.18 -9.77 6.76
CA VAL A 78 1.43 -8.54 6.01
C VAL A 78 0.56 -8.56 4.77
N PHE A 79 -0.15 -7.47 4.52
CA PHE A 79 -1.16 -7.37 3.48
C PHE A 79 -0.91 -6.18 2.57
N ARG A 80 -1.18 -6.39 1.28
CA ARG A 80 -1.23 -5.36 0.24
C ARG A 80 -2.67 -4.91 0.07
N LEU A 81 -2.92 -3.65 0.32
CA LEU A 81 -4.17 -2.98 0.02
C LEU A 81 -3.97 -2.10 -1.21
N THR A 82 -4.83 -2.25 -2.21
CA THR A 82 -4.83 -1.42 -3.41
C THR A 82 -6.17 -0.71 -3.53
N PHE A 83 -6.15 0.60 -3.31
CA PHE A 83 -7.30 1.48 -3.43
C PHE A 83 -7.43 1.91 -4.88
N ARG A 84 -8.48 1.43 -5.56
CA ARG A 84 -8.74 1.75 -6.96
C ARG A 84 -9.44 3.12 -7.08
N PRO A 85 -9.25 3.84 -8.19
CA PRO A 85 -9.93 5.12 -8.44
C PRO A 85 -11.47 5.03 -8.41
N ASN A 86 -12.03 3.85 -8.65
CA ASN A 86 -13.48 3.61 -8.60
C ASN A 86 -14.02 3.33 -7.18
N GLY A 87 -13.21 3.50 -6.14
CA GLY A 87 -13.58 3.29 -4.74
C GLY A 87 -13.48 1.83 -4.26
N GLY A 88 -13.14 0.89 -5.14
CA GLY A 88 -12.94 -0.51 -4.73
C GLY A 88 -11.57 -0.74 -4.08
N VAL A 89 -11.50 -1.64 -3.10
CA VAL A 89 -10.24 -2.05 -2.47
C VAL A 89 -9.93 -3.50 -2.83
N ILE A 90 -8.70 -3.77 -3.27
CA ILE A 90 -8.17 -5.12 -3.47
C ILE A 90 -7.25 -5.43 -2.27
N ILE A 91 -7.47 -6.58 -1.63
CA ILE A 91 -6.69 -7.04 -0.47
C ILE A 91 -6.02 -8.36 -0.84
N LYS A 92 -4.69 -8.44 -0.68
CA LYS A 92 -3.88 -9.65 -0.92
C LYS A 92 -2.80 -9.80 0.15
N PRO A 93 -2.28 -11.02 0.40
CA PRO A 93 -1.03 -11.17 1.13
C PRO A 93 0.10 -10.38 0.46
N TRP A 94 1.07 -9.93 1.27
CA TRP A 94 2.27 -9.26 0.78
C TRP A 94 3.35 -10.32 0.51
N ASP A 95 3.42 -10.80 -0.72
CA ASP A 95 4.48 -11.71 -1.20
C ASP A 95 5.80 -10.96 -1.46
#